data_AF-A0A807ZGD4-F1
#
_entry.id   AF-A0A807ZGD4-F1
#
_cell.length_a   1.000
_cell.length_b   1.000
_cell.length_c   1.000
_cell.angle_alpha   90.00
_cell.angle_beta   90.00
_cell.angle_gamma   90.00
#
_symmetry.space_group_name_H-M   'P 1'
#
loop_
_entity.id
_entity.type
_entity.pdbx_description
1 polymer ?
#
loop_
_entity_poly.entity_id
_entity_poly.type
_entity_poly.pdbx_seq_one_letter_code
_entity_poly.pdbx_strand_id
1 'polypeptide(L)'
;MSKPRRKFTAEFKTRVALDALSGEHTLSELASKYGVHPNQVSQWKQQAKEQIAVGFAGKAQKAQQNDEARIKELHAKIGQLTVEKDFLQQAFQNLSCERRRKIVDMGHPVLSVRRQCEILKLQRSTYYYQPIGESTYNLALMKRIDELFLELPFFGSRQMRNTLRDEGHPVGRNRVRRLMRRMGLMAVYQRPRTSQPHPQHKTYPYLLRGKAITRPNQVWCADITYIPMRRGFLYLVAIMDWHSRAVLSWRLSNTMDADFCVAALEEALNRYGVPEIFNTDQGSQFTSYEFTRTLREAGVRISMDGRGRWMDNVMIERLWRSLKYECVYLRELETGSELRQALSWWFDFYNNRRPHKTFDGRKPMEIYQVLKPEGVPPLACPEKAA
;
A
#
# COMPACT_ATOMS: atom_id res chain seq x y z
N MET A 1 -69.73 51.68 -49.33
CA MET A 1 -69.38 50.27 -49.59
C MET A 1 -67.88 50.16 -49.87
N SER A 2 -67.13 49.49 -49.00
CA SER A 2 -65.67 49.31 -49.16
C SER A 2 -65.39 48.24 -50.22
N LYS A 3 -64.73 48.61 -51.33
CA LYS A 3 -64.36 47.66 -52.40
C LYS A 3 -63.29 46.67 -51.87
N PRO A 4 -63.42 45.36 -52.14
CA PRO A 4 -62.42 44.38 -51.70
C PRO A 4 -61.04 44.67 -52.33
N ARG A 5 -59.99 44.67 -51.50
CA ARG A 5 -58.60 44.85 -51.96
C ARG A 5 -58.19 43.68 -52.86
N ARG A 6 -57.83 43.96 -54.13
CA ARG A 6 -57.24 42.98 -55.04
C ARG A 6 -55.97 42.38 -54.43
N LYS A 7 -55.92 41.04 -54.30
CA LYS A 7 -54.74 40.29 -53.87
C LYS A 7 -53.98 39.82 -55.11
N PHE A 8 -52.69 40.14 -55.19
CA PHE A 8 -51.79 39.72 -56.28
C PHE A 8 -50.86 38.60 -55.80
N THR A 9 -50.60 37.60 -56.65
CA THR A 9 -49.70 36.48 -56.36
C THR A 9 -48.24 36.93 -56.30
N ALA A 10 -47.38 36.17 -55.61
CA ALA A 10 -45.96 36.49 -55.46
C ALA A 10 -45.26 36.55 -56.83
N GLU A 11 -45.51 35.58 -57.72
CA GLU A 11 -44.96 35.55 -59.08
C GLU A 11 -45.34 36.77 -59.91
N PHE A 12 -46.59 37.22 -59.79
CA PHE A 12 -47.07 38.41 -60.49
C PHE A 12 -46.35 39.68 -60.01
N LYS A 13 -46.18 39.84 -58.69
CA LYS A 13 -45.43 40.97 -58.12
C LYS A 13 -43.96 40.95 -58.55
N THR A 14 -43.33 39.77 -58.61
CA THR A 14 -41.95 39.62 -59.06
C THR A 14 -41.80 40.02 -60.52
N ARG A 15 -42.73 39.59 -61.39
CA ARG A 15 -42.71 39.98 -62.82
C ARG A 15 -42.84 41.48 -63.02
N VAL A 16 -43.80 42.11 -62.34
CA VAL A 16 -44.00 43.57 -62.39
C VAL A 16 -42.79 44.32 -61.82
N ALA A 17 -42.16 43.80 -60.76
CA ALA A 17 -40.95 44.38 -60.18
C ALA A 17 -39.73 44.27 -61.11
N LEU A 18 -39.56 43.14 -61.82
CA LEU A 18 -38.48 42.95 -62.80
C LEU A 18 -38.64 43.88 -64.00
N ASP A 19 -39.85 43.99 -64.56
CA ASP A 19 -40.14 44.95 -65.62
C ASP A 19 -39.87 46.40 -65.16
N ALA A 20 -40.25 46.74 -63.92
CA ALA A 20 -39.96 48.05 -63.35
C ALA A 20 -38.46 48.30 -63.06
N LEU A 21 -37.66 47.23 -62.90
CA LEU A 21 -36.21 47.31 -62.73
C LEU A 21 -35.48 47.48 -64.07
N SER A 22 -36.03 46.95 -65.18
CA SER A 22 -35.46 47.10 -66.53
C SER A 22 -35.36 48.56 -66.98
N GLY A 23 -36.30 49.41 -66.54
CA GLY A 23 -36.30 50.86 -66.81
C GLY A 23 -36.79 51.27 -68.20
N GLU A 24 -37.28 50.34 -69.01
CA GLU A 24 -37.74 50.59 -70.39
C GLU A 24 -39.08 51.35 -70.48
N HIS A 25 -39.89 51.31 -69.42
CA HIS A 25 -41.19 51.96 -69.36
C HIS A 25 -41.34 52.78 -68.07
N THR A 26 -42.12 53.86 -68.14
CA THR A 26 -42.42 54.68 -66.95
C THR A 26 -43.37 53.96 -65.99
N LEU A 27 -43.38 54.38 -64.72
CA LEU A 27 -44.24 53.77 -63.70
C LEU A 27 -45.74 53.87 -64.03
N SER A 28 -46.14 54.91 -64.78
CA SER A 28 -47.53 55.13 -65.21
C SER A 28 -47.94 54.19 -66.34
N GLU A 29 -47.02 53.92 -67.27
CA GLU A 29 -47.22 52.96 -68.36
C GLU A 29 -47.28 51.52 -67.85
N LEU A 30 -46.39 51.15 -66.91
CA LEU A 30 -46.41 49.85 -66.26
C LEU A 30 -47.67 49.64 -65.41
N ALA A 31 -48.11 50.68 -64.71
CA ALA A 31 -49.37 50.69 -63.97
C ALA A 31 -50.58 50.42 -64.89
N SER A 32 -50.58 51.03 -66.07
CA SER A 32 -51.65 50.88 -67.07
C SER A 32 -51.60 49.50 -67.75
N LYS A 33 -50.41 49.02 -68.13
CA LYS A 33 -50.18 47.71 -68.75
C LYS A 33 -50.61 46.55 -67.86
N TYR A 34 -50.35 46.65 -66.56
CA TYR A 34 -50.65 45.59 -65.59
C TYR A 34 -51.93 45.82 -64.78
N GLY A 35 -52.64 46.94 -64.99
CA GLY A 35 -53.88 47.28 -64.29
C GLY A 35 -53.70 47.49 -62.79
N VAL A 36 -52.56 48.03 -62.36
CA VAL A 36 -52.16 48.27 -60.96
C VAL A 36 -51.83 49.74 -60.72
N HIS A 37 -51.88 50.19 -59.46
CA HIS A 37 -51.58 51.60 -59.14
C HIS A 37 -50.06 51.87 -59.18
N PRO A 38 -49.57 53.02 -59.69
CA PRO A 38 -48.14 53.33 -59.79
C PRO A 38 -47.34 53.16 -58.49
N ASN A 39 -47.93 53.54 -57.34
CA ASN A 39 -47.31 53.33 -56.02
C ASN A 39 -47.05 51.85 -55.68
N GLN A 40 -47.89 50.93 -56.15
CA GLN A 40 -47.69 49.48 -55.92
C GLN A 40 -46.50 48.96 -56.73
N VAL A 41 -46.34 49.44 -57.97
CA VAL A 41 -45.19 49.10 -58.82
C VAL A 41 -43.88 49.58 -58.18
N SER A 42 -43.87 50.81 -57.64
CA SER A 42 -42.71 51.36 -56.93
C SER A 42 -42.36 50.57 -55.67
N GLN A 43 -43.35 50.23 -54.85
CA GLN A 43 -43.15 49.43 -53.64
C GLN A 43 -42.61 48.02 -53.95
N TRP A 44 -43.14 47.36 -54.98
CA TRP A 44 -42.67 46.02 -55.36
C TRP A 44 -41.26 46.06 -55.99
N LYS A 45 -40.92 47.11 -56.73
CA LYS A 45 -39.55 47.35 -57.22
C LYS A 45 -38.56 47.47 -56.08
N GLN A 46 -38.90 48.21 -55.03
CA GLN A 46 -38.03 48.38 -53.86
C GLN A 46 -37.88 47.07 -53.06
N GLN A 47 -38.98 46.37 -52.80
CA GLN A 47 -38.97 45.07 -52.12
C GLN A 47 -38.14 44.01 -52.87
N ALA A 48 -38.20 43.99 -54.21
CA ALA A 48 -37.41 43.06 -55.00
C ALA A 48 -35.90 43.34 -54.88
N LYS A 49 -35.48 44.63 -54.88
CA LYS A 49 -34.06 44.99 -54.68
C LYS A 49 -33.52 44.50 -53.34
N GLU A 50 -34.27 44.69 -52.27
CA GLU A 50 -33.87 44.30 -50.90
C GLU A 50 -33.80 42.77 -50.74
N GLN A 51 -34.79 42.04 -51.28
CA GLN A 51 -34.86 40.58 -51.20
C GLN A 51 -33.77 39.87 -52.03
N ILE A 52 -33.40 40.43 -53.19
CA ILE A 52 -32.31 39.88 -54.02
C ILE A 52 -30.99 39.92 -53.25
N ALA A 53 -30.67 41.02 -52.56
CA ALA A 53 -29.45 41.14 -51.77
C ALA A 53 -29.37 40.11 -50.61
N VAL A 54 -30.51 39.86 -49.94
CA VAL A 54 -30.60 38.87 -48.85
C VAL A 54 -30.51 37.43 -49.37
N GLY A 55 -31.10 37.14 -50.53
CA GLY A 55 -31.09 35.81 -51.16
C GLY A 55 -29.69 35.31 -51.55
N PHE A 56 -28.78 36.22 -51.92
CA PHE A 56 -27.38 35.88 -52.22
C PHE A 56 -26.53 35.65 -50.96
N ALA A 57 -26.79 36.36 -49.86
CA ALA A 57 -26.08 36.15 -48.59
C ALA A 57 -26.51 34.87 -47.83
N GLY A 58 -27.79 34.50 -47.92
CA GLY A 58 -28.35 33.36 -47.16
C GLY A 58 -27.89 31.97 -47.62
N LYS A 59 -27.43 31.80 -48.87
CA LYS A 59 -26.90 30.51 -49.36
C LYS A 59 -25.53 30.18 -48.75
N ALA A 60 -24.65 31.17 -48.60
CA ALA A 60 -23.34 31.00 -47.97
C ALA A 60 -23.47 30.69 -46.47
N GLN A 61 -24.34 31.41 -45.76
CA GLN A 61 -24.60 31.16 -44.33
C GLN A 61 -25.21 29.77 -44.06
N LYS A 62 -26.16 29.31 -44.90
CA LYS A 62 -26.74 27.96 -44.73
C LYS A 62 -25.73 26.83 -44.98
N ALA A 63 -24.81 27.00 -45.94
CA ALA A 63 -23.76 26.01 -46.18
C ALA A 63 -22.80 25.92 -44.99
N GLN A 64 -22.35 27.07 -44.48
CA GLN A 64 -21.45 27.14 -43.33
C GLN A 64 -22.08 26.61 -42.04
N GLN A 65 -23.38 26.87 -41.82
CA GLN A 65 -24.12 26.36 -40.67
C GLN A 65 -24.33 24.84 -40.74
N ASN A 66 -24.51 24.28 -41.94
CA ASN A 66 -24.57 22.82 -42.15
C ASN A 66 -23.22 22.15 -41.89
N ASP A 67 -22.12 22.79 -42.31
CA ASP A 67 -20.77 22.28 -42.05
C ASP A 67 -20.43 22.31 -40.56
N GLU A 68 -20.77 23.39 -39.85
CA GLU A 68 -20.61 23.49 -38.40
C GLU A 68 -21.44 22.44 -37.64
N ALA A 69 -22.70 22.22 -38.07
CA ALA A 69 -23.54 21.18 -37.49
C ALA A 69 -22.94 19.77 -37.68
N ARG A 70 -22.41 19.49 -38.88
CA ARG A 70 -21.77 18.21 -39.20
C ARG A 70 -20.46 18.01 -38.42
N ILE A 71 -19.65 19.07 -38.28
CA ILE A 71 -18.43 19.04 -37.46
C ILE A 71 -18.78 18.75 -35.99
N LYS A 72 -19.82 19.39 -35.46
CA LYS A 72 -20.29 19.15 -34.09
C LYS A 72 -20.74 17.71 -33.87
N GLU A 73 -21.46 17.13 -34.84
CA GLU A 73 -21.89 15.73 -34.81
C GLU A 73 -20.69 14.77 -34.85
N LEU A 74 -19.72 15.01 -35.74
CA LEU A 74 -18.50 14.21 -35.83
C LEU A 74 -17.65 14.30 -34.56
N HIS A 75 -17.51 15.49 -33.96
CA HIS A 75 -16.82 15.66 -32.68
C HIS A 75 -17.53 14.92 -31.54
N ALA A 76 -18.86 14.98 -31.49
CA ALA A 76 -19.63 14.19 -30.52
C ALA A 76 -19.40 12.69 -30.71
N LYS A 77 -19.35 12.22 -31.97
CA LYS A 77 -19.09 10.81 -32.26
C LYS A 77 -17.67 10.38 -31.91
N ILE A 78 -16.67 11.22 -32.19
CA ILE A 78 -15.28 10.98 -31.77
C ILE A 78 -15.19 10.93 -30.24
N GLY A 79 -15.88 11.82 -29.53
CA GLY A 79 -15.96 11.80 -28.07
C GLY A 79 -16.55 10.49 -27.54
N GLN A 80 -17.69 10.06 -28.08
CA GLN A 80 -18.32 8.78 -27.73
C GLN A 80 -17.36 7.59 -27.97
N LEU A 81 -16.78 7.50 -29.16
CA LEU A 81 -15.86 6.43 -29.53
C LEU A 81 -14.59 6.44 -28.67
N THR A 82 -14.13 7.61 -28.22
CA THR A 82 -12.98 7.73 -27.32
C THR A 82 -13.30 7.15 -25.95
N VAL A 83 -14.47 7.45 -25.38
CA VAL A 83 -14.92 6.90 -24.10
C VAL A 83 -15.11 5.39 -24.17
N GLU A 84 -15.77 4.88 -25.21
CA GLU A 84 -15.97 3.43 -25.42
C GLU A 84 -14.64 2.70 -25.59
N LYS A 85 -13.70 3.28 -26.34
CA LYS A 85 -12.35 2.74 -26.49
C LYS A 85 -11.61 2.71 -25.16
N ASP A 86 -11.65 3.78 -24.37
CA ASP A 86 -10.96 3.85 -23.09
C ASP A 86 -11.50 2.82 -22.10
N PHE A 87 -12.83 2.63 -22.06
CA PHE A 87 -13.48 1.56 -21.30
C PHE A 87 -12.97 0.17 -21.72
N LEU A 88 -12.95 -0.12 -23.02
CA LEU A 88 -12.43 -1.39 -23.54
C LEU A 88 -10.93 -1.56 -23.23
N GLN A 89 -10.12 -0.50 -23.34
CA GLN A 89 -8.71 -0.56 -22.97
C GLN A 89 -8.50 -0.89 -21.49
N GLN A 90 -9.31 -0.33 -20.60
CA GLN A 90 -9.28 -0.68 -19.17
C GLN A 90 -9.71 -2.13 -18.95
N ALA A 91 -10.76 -2.60 -19.62
CA ALA A 91 -11.21 -3.98 -19.55
C ALA A 91 -10.12 -4.97 -20.02
N PHE A 92 -9.40 -4.65 -21.11
CA PHE A 92 -8.30 -5.49 -21.59
C PHE A 92 -7.09 -5.50 -20.66
N GLN A 93 -6.81 -4.42 -19.93
CA GLN A 93 -5.72 -4.39 -18.95
C GLN A 93 -5.94 -5.36 -17.80
N ASN A 94 -7.20 -5.67 -17.46
CA ASN A 94 -7.55 -6.66 -16.45
C ASN A 94 -7.31 -8.11 -16.93
N LEU A 95 -7.07 -8.33 -18.23
CA LEU A 95 -6.74 -9.65 -18.76
C LEU A 95 -5.24 -9.95 -18.66
N SER A 96 -4.93 -11.23 -18.45
CA SER A 96 -3.55 -11.73 -18.46
C SER A 96 -2.86 -11.47 -19.81
N CYS A 97 -1.55 -11.29 -19.80
CA CYS A 97 -0.76 -11.05 -21.02
C CYS A 97 -0.94 -12.15 -22.07
N GLU A 98 -1.11 -13.40 -21.65
CA GLU A 98 -1.34 -14.53 -22.56
C GLU A 98 -2.69 -14.42 -23.28
N ARG A 99 -3.76 -14.04 -22.56
CA ARG A 99 -5.08 -13.84 -23.18
C ARG A 99 -5.05 -12.68 -24.15
N ARG A 100 -4.41 -11.56 -23.79
CA ARG A 100 -4.22 -10.43 -24.70
C ARG A 100 -3.43 -10.80 -25.96
N ARG A 101 -2.43 -11.67 -25.84
CA ARG A 101 -1.67 -12.17 -26.99
C ARG A 101 -2.56 -12.94 -27.98
N LYS A 102 -3.51 -13.74 -27.49
CA LYS A 102 -4.44 -14.53 -28.34
C LYS A 102 -5.47 -13.67 -29.09
N ILE A 103 -5.71 -12.45 -28.63
CA ILE A 103 -6.64 -11.50 -29.28
C ILE A 103 -6.01 -10.84 -30.52
N VAL A 104 -4.67 -10.79 -30.59
CA VAL A 104 -3.97 -10.18 -31.73
C VAL A 104 -4.19 -11.02 -32.99
N ASP A 105 -4.77 -10.41 -34.01
CA ASP A 105 -5.07 -11.01 -35.30
C ASP A 105 -4.06 -10.52 -36.36
N MET A 106 -3.26 -11.43 -36.90
CA MET A 106 -2.30 -11.10 -37.96
C MET A 106 -2.97 -10.79 -39.30
N GLY A 107 -4.20 -11.27 -39.53
CA GLY A 107 -4.95 -11.12 -40.77
C GLY A 107 -5.84 -9.89 -40.84
N HIS A 108 -5.83 -9.02 -39.82
CA HIS A 108 -6.76 -7.91 -39.75
C HIS A 108 -6.50 -6.90 -40.90
N PRO A 109 -7.51 -6.61 -41.76
CA PRO A 109 -7.30 -5.88 -43.02
C PRO A 109 -6.86 -4.42 -42.85
N VAL A 110 -7.24 -3.77 -41.74
CA VAL A 110 -6.97 -2.33 -41.49
C VAL A 110 -5.96 -2.06 -40.37
N LEU A 111 -5.79 -2.97 -39.39
CA LEU A 111 -5.01 -2.72 -38.18
C LEU A 111 -3.73 -3.55 -38.18
N SER A 112 -2.58 -2.88 -38.21
CA SER A 112 -1.30 -3.56 -38.06
C SER A 112 -1.15 -4.21 -36.68
N VAL A 113 -0.36 -5.29 -36.59
CA VAL A 113 -0.01 -5.96 -35.33
C VAL A 113 0.55 -4.96 -34.29
N ARG A 114 1.32 -3.96 -34.74
CA ARG A 114 1.82 -2.88 -33.87
C ARG A 114 0.67 -2.10 -33.23
N ARG A 115 -0.30 -1.69 -34.04
CA ARG A 115 -1.44 -0.91 -33.56
C ARG A 115 -2.34 -1.73 -32.63
N GLN A 116 -2.55 -3.00 -32.93
CA GLN A 116 -3.29 -3.91 -32.06
C GLN A 116 -2.60 -4.10 -30.70
N CYS A 117 -1.27 -4.26 -30.69
CA CYS A 117 -0.49 -4.33 -29.45
C CYS A 117 -0.60 -3.03 -28.62
N GLU A 118 -0.58 -1.85 -29.25
CA GLU A 118 -0.79 -0.56 -28.56
C GLU A 118 -2.18 -0.46 -27.92
N ILE A 119 -3.23 -0.88 -28.64
CA ILE A 119 -4.61 -0.88 -28.14
C ILE A 119 -4.76 -1.83 -26.95
N LEU A 120 -4.17 -3.03 -27.04
CA LEU A 120 -4.20 -4.05 -25.98
C LEU A 120 -3.20 -3.79 -24.84
N LYS A 121 -2.44 -2.69 -24.90
CA LYS A 121 -1.36 -2.36 -23.96
C LYS A 121 -0.38 -3.53 -23.76
N LEU A 122 -0.04 -4.20 -24.87
CA LEU A 122 0.90 -5.32 -24.93
C LEU A 122 2.20 -4.84 -25.58
N GLN A 123 3.36 -5.20 -25.01
CA GLN A 123 4.64 -4.91 -25.64
C GLN A 123 4.84 -5.85 -26.85
N ARG A 124 5.27 -5.29 -28.00
CA ARG A 124 5.42 -6.05 -29.25
C ARG A 124 6.34 -7.27 -29.10
N SER A 125 7.42 -7.17 -28.32
CA SER A 125 8.34 -8.29 -28.05
C SER A 125 7.63 -9.48 -27.39
N THR A 126 6.67 -9.24 -26.50
CA THR A 126 5.88 -10.27 -25.81
C THR A 126 5.00 -11.07 -26.78
N TYR A 127 4.54 -10.45 -27.88
CA TYR A 127 3.76 -11.14 -28.91
C TYR A 127 4.61 -12.16 -29.69
N TYR A 128 5.84 -11.80 -30.04
CA TYR A 128 6.75 -12.70 -30.77
C TYR A 128 7.48 -13.68 -29.86
N TYR A 129 7.52 -13.44 -28.55
CA TYR A 129 8.19 -14.31 -27.60
C TYR A 129 7.59 -15.72 -27.61
N GLN A 130 8.34 -16.71 -28.08
CA GLN A 130 7.98 -18.11 -27.91
C GLN A 130 8.58 -18.59 -26.57
N PRO A 131 7.76 -19.16 -25.67
CA PRO A 131 8.27 -19.67 -24.40
C PRO A 131 9.21 -20.84 -24.69
N ILE A 132 10.50 -20.62 -24.46
CA ILE A 132 11.48 -21.70 -24.45
C ILE A 132 11.18 -22.55 -23.20
N GLY A 133 11.07 -23.87 -23.40
CA GLY A 133 10.90 -24.82 -22.30
C GLY A 133 12.04 -24.73 -21.27
N GLU A 134 11.93 -25.47 -20.17
CA GLU A 134 13.08 -25.57 -19.27
C GLU A 134 14.17 -26.44 -19.90
N SER A 135 15.42 -26.03 -19.75
CA SER A 135 16.56 -26.86 -20.11
C SER A 135 16.54 -28.18 -19.35
N THR A 136 17.09 -29.25 -19.95
CA THR A 136 17.28 -30.56 -19.32
C THR A 136 17.95 -30.47 -17.94
N TYR A 137 18.94 -29.59 -17.79
CA TYR A 137 19.60 -29.31 -16.52
C TYR A 137 18.65 -28.75 -15.45
N ASN A 138 17.75 -27.83 -15.83
CA ASN A 138 16.75 -27.29 -14.89
C ASN A 138 15.71 -28.34 -14.50
N LEU A 139 15.36 -29.27 -15.39
CA LEU A 139 14.48 -30.39 -15.06
C LEU A 139 15.14 -31.34 -14.06
N ALA A 140 16.43 -31.64 -14.22
CA ALA A 140 17.20 -32.41 -13.24
C ALA A 140 17.26 -31.70 -11.87
N LEU A 141 17.51 -30.38 -11.87
CA LEU A 141 17.47 -29.57 -10.65
C LEU A 141 16.09 -29.55 -10.00
N MET A 142 15.01 -29.45 -10.79
CA MET A 142 13.65 -29.48 -10.27
C MET A 142 13.36 -30.83 -9.59
N LYS A 143 13.77 -31.94 -10.19
CA LYS A 143 13.65 -33.27 -9.56
C LYS A 143 14.39 -33.32 -8.22
N ARG A 144 15.64 -32.84 -8.18
CA ARG A 144 16.43 -32.83 -6.94
C ARG A 144 15.85 -31.89 -5.88
N ILE A 145 15.34 -30.73 -6.28
CA ILE A 145 14.64 -29.79 -5.40
C ILE A 145 13.39 -30.44 -4.79
N ASP A 146 12.66 -31.25 -5.55
CA ASP A 146 11.47 -31.96 -5.09
C ASP A 146 11.81 -32.99 -4.00
N GLU A 147 12.83 -33.82 -4.26
CA GLU A 147 13.36 -34.80 -3.29
C GLU A 147 13.81 -34.11 -2.00
N LEU A 148 14.62 -33.06 -2.10
CA LEU A 148 15.07 -32.27 -0.95
C LEU A 148 13.92 -31.58 -0.21
N PHE A 149 12.86 -31.20 -0.92
CA PHE A 149 11.70 -30.55 -0.30
C PHE A 149 10.83 -31.53 0.47
N LEU A 150 10.74 -32.80 0.03
CA LEU A 150 10.07 -33.86 0.79
C LEU A 150 10.79 -34.16 2.10
N GLU A 151 12.12 -34.18 2.08
CA GLU A 151 12.93 -34.42 3.28
C GLU A 151 12.98 -33.19 4.20
N LEU A 152 13.08 -31.99 3.61
CA LEU A 152 13.34 -30.72 4.32
C LEU A 152 12.33 -29.64 3.89
N PRO A 153 11.04 -29.80 4.22
CA PRO A 153 9.98 -28.91 3.72
C PRO A 153 10.11 -27.47 4.22
N PHE A 154 10.89 -27.22 5.27
CA PHE A 154 11.18 -25.89 5.82
C PHE A 154 12.31 -25.15 5.08
N PHE A 155 12.98 -25.77 4.10
CA PHE A 155 14.06 -25.13 3.34
C PHE A 155 13.53 -24.14 2.31
N GLY A 156 13.85 -22.86 2.51
CA GLY A 156 13.61 -21.82 1.52
C GLY A 156 14.65 -21.82 0.39
N SER A 157 14.42 -20.98 -0.62
CA SER A 157 15.33 -20.81 -1.77
C SER A 157 16.81 -20.53 -1.44
N ARG A 158 17.12 -20.08 -0.22
CA ARG A 158 18.49 -19.81 0.22
C ARG A 158 19.18 -21.09 0.69
N GLN A 159 18.51 -21.85 1.56
CA GLN A 159 18.97 -23.13 2.07
C GLN A 159 19.05 -24.16 0.94
N MET A 160 17.98 -24.28 0.15
CA MET A 160 17.93 -25.15 -1.02
C MET A 160 19.09 -24.89 -1.99
N ARG A 161 19.44 -23.61 -2.22
CA ARG A 161 20.61 -23.25 -3.03
C ARG A 161 21.93 -23.70 -2.43
N ASN A 162 22.10 -23.56 -1.11
CA ASN A 162 23.34 -23.97 -0.45
C ASN A 162 23.51 -25.48 -0.58
N THR A 163 22.48 -26.27 -0.25
CA THR A 163 22.49 -27.73 -0.37
C THR A 163 22.83 -28.18 -1.79
N LEU A 164 22.16 -27.62 -2.80
CA LEU A 164 22.46 -27.95 -4.20
C LEU A 164 23.90 -27.60 -4.60
N ARG A 165 24.47 -26.53 -4.02
CA ARG A 165 25.86 -26.14 -4.30
C ARG A 165 26.85 -27.08 -3.63
N ASP A 166 26.54 -27.53 -2.42
CA ASP A 166 27.34 -28.52 -1.69
C ASP A 166 27.31 -29.89 -2.41
N GLU A 167 26.19 -30.21 -3.09
CA GLU A 167 26.04 -31.36 -4.00
C GLU A 167 26.70 -31.15 -5.38
N GLY A 168 27.41 -30.04 -5.60
CA GLY A 168 28.18 -29.78 -6.82
C GLY A 168 27.41 -29.08 -7.95
N HIS A 169 26.18 -28.61 -7.72
CA HIS A 169 25.43 -27.85 -8.73
C HIS A 169 25.75 -26.34 -8.64
N PRO A 170 26.37 -25.71 -9.66
CA PRO A 170 26.67 -24.27 -9.66
C PRO A 170 25.40 -23.46 -9.97
N VAL A 171 24.52 -23.28 -8.96
CA VAL A 171 23.22 -22.61 -9.10
C VAL A 171 23.08 -21.35 -8.25
N GLY A 172 22.49 -20.31 -8.83
CA GLY A 172 22.18 -19.06 -8.14
C GLY A 172 20.84 -19.09 -7.41
N ARG A 173 20.72 -18.33 -6.32
CA ARG A 173 19.49 -18.23 -5.49
C ARG A 173 18.25 -17.85 -6.31
N ASN A 174 18.40 -16.93 -7.27
CA ASN A 174 17.29 -16.47 -8.10
C ASN A 174 16.78 -17.57 -9.03
N ARG A 175 17.68 -18.43 -9.53
CA ARG A 175 17.33 -19.60 -10.34
C ARG A 175 16.56 -20.62 -9.50
N VAL A 176 17.08 -21.01 -8.34
CA VAL A 176 16.40 -21.94 -7.41
C VAL A 176 15.02 -21.42 -7.01
N ARG A 177 14.91 -20.14 -6.65
CA ARG A 177 13.61 -19.51 -6.33
C ARG A 177 12.61 -19.57 -7.50
N ARG A 178 13.07 -19.32 -8.73
CA ARG A 178 12.22 -19.40 -9.93
C ARG A 178 11.72 -20.84 -10.15
N LEU A 179 12.60 -21.83 -10.03
CA LEU A 179 12.25 -23.25 -10.19
C LEU A 179 11.26 -23.71 -9.11
N MET A 180 11.52 -23.41 -7.83
CA MET A 180 10.58 -23.72 -6.73
C MET A 180 9.19 -23.11 -6.98
N ARG A 181 9.11 -21.84 -7.40
CA ARG A 181 7.82 -21.20 -7.74
C ARG A 181 7.11 -21.89 -8.90
N ARG A 182 7.85 -22.31 -9.93
CA ARG A 182 7.30 -23.01 -11.10
C ARG A 182 6.75 -24.39 -10.71
N MET A 183 7.33 -25.03 -9.71
CA MET A 183 6.86 -26.29 -9.12
C MET A 183 5.75 -26.11 -8.08
N GLY A 184 5.40 -24.87 -7.70
CA GLY A 184 4.45 -24.61 -6.61
C GLY A 184 5.03 -24.87 -5.21
N LEU A 185 6.33 -25.09 -5.09
CA LEU A 185 7.00 -25.38 -3.82
C LEU A 185 7.30 -24.10 -3.04
N MET A 186 6.87 -24.10 -1.78
CA MET A 186 7.11 -23.01 -0.84
C MET A 186 7.49 -23.59 0.50
N ALA A 187 8.57 -23.09 1.10
CA ALA A 187 9.02 -23.53 2.40
C ALA A 187 7.88 -23.46 3.44
N VAL A 188 7.63 -24.61 4.06
CA VAL A 188 6.61 -24.81 5.10
C VAL A 188 7.27 -24.53 6.43
N TYR A 189 7.08 -23.31 6.90
CA TYR A 189 7.39 -22.90 8.27
C TYR A 189 6.27 -21.99 8.76
N GLN A 190 6.03 -21.95 10.07
CA GLN A 190 5.14 -20.95 10.64
C GLN A 190 5.73 -19.56 10.33
N ARG A 191 5.08 -18.83 9.42
CA ARG A 191 5.36 -17.39 9.28
C ARG A 191 4.98 -16.77 10.62
N PRO A 192 5.85 -15.96 11.25
CA PRO A 192 5.43 -15.21 12.42
C PRO A 192 4.29 -14.30 11.97
N ARG A 193 3.07 -14.66 12.38
CA ARG A 193 1.94 -13.73 12.41
C ARG A 193 1.95 -13.12 13.80
N THR A 194 3.02 -12.40 14.10
CA THR A 194 3.09 -11.57 15.31
C THR A 194 2.10 -10.43 15.10
N SER A 195 0.97 -10.55 15.79
CA SER A 195 -0.05 -9.51 16.07
C SER A 195 -0.46 -8.61 14.91
N GLN A 196 -1.71 -8.74 14.44
CA GLN A 196 -2.32 -7.62 13.74
C GLN A 196 -2.51 -6.47 14.74
N PRO A 197 -1.99 -5.27 14.47
CA PRO A 197 -2.23 -4.12 15.34
C PRO A 197 -3.73 -3.87 15.39
N HIS A 198 -4.32 -3.90 16.59
CA HIS A 198 -5.71 -3.50 16.74
C HIS A 198 -5.81 -1.99 16.49
N PRO A 199 -6.76 -1.49 15.67
CA PRO A 199 -6.82 -0.09 15.25
C PRO A 199 -7.00 0.92 16.40
N GLN A 200 -7.33 0.46 17.62
CA GLN A 200 -7.51 1.29 18.81
C GLN A 200 -6.23 1.47 19.65
N HIS A 201 -5.12 0.81 19.29
CA HIS A 201 -3.90 0.87 20.09
C HIS A 201 -3.16 2.20 19.88
N LYS A 202 -3.04 2.98 20.95
CA LYS A 202 -2.37 4.28 20.92
C LYS A 202 -0.88 4.10 20.61
N THR A 203 -0.45 4.66 19.48
CA THR A 203 0.98 4.67 19.10
C THR A 203 1.68 5.82 19.81
N TYR A 204 2.78 5.53 20.50
CA TYR A 204 3.59 6.53 21.20
C TYR A 204 4.80 6.98 20.36
N PRO A 205 5.28 8.22 20.53
CA PRO A 205 6.46 8.70 19.83
C PRO A 205 7.71 7.93 20.30
N TYR A 206 8.67 7.76 19.39
CA TYR A 206 9.95 7.13 19.70
C TYR A 206 10.91 8.17 20.30
N LEU A 207 11.34 7.95 21.55
CA LEU A 207 12.07 8.94 22.36
C LEU A 207 13.59 8.72 22.41
N LEU A 208 14.09 7.58 21.92
CA LEU A 208 15.51 7.21 22.01
C LEU A 208 16.39 7.83 20.91
N ARG A 209 15.81 8.55 19.94
CA ARG A 209 16.55 9.11 18.81
C ARG A 209 17.59 10.14 19.28
N GLY A 210 18.87 9.87 19.05
CA GLY A 210 19.97 10.79 19.38
C GLY A 210 20.25 10.93 20.87
N LYS A 211 19.71 10.06 21.71
CA LYS A 211 20.00 10.04 23.16
C LYS A 211 21.17 9.11 23.44
N ALA A 212 22.19 9.62 24.11
CA ALA A 212 23.19 8.79 24.77
C ALA A 212 22.63 8.31 26.11
N ILE A 213 22.55 7.00 26.31
CA ILE A 213 22.11 6.40 27.56
C ILE A 213 23.38 6.07 28.36
N THR A 214 23.58 6.78 29.47
CA THR A 214 24.86 6.84 30.20
C THR A 214 24.77 6.44 31.67
N ARG A 215 23.55 6.18 32.19
CA ARG A 215 23.34 5.72 33.56
C ARG A 215 22.14 4.77 33.67
N PRO A 216 22.06 3.94 34.73
CA PRO A 216 20.88 3.15 35.03
C PRO A 216 19.64 4.01 35.27
N ASN A 217 18.47 3.41 35.05
CA ASN A 217 17.14 4.02 35.18
C ASN A 217 16.86 5.20 34.24
N GLN A 218 17.70 5.44 33.25
CA GLN A 218 17.33 6.34 32.14
C GLN A 218 16.34 5.68 31.20
N VAL A 219 16.62 4.45 30.80
CA VAL A 219 15.81 3.70 29.83
C VAL A 219 15.70 2.27 30.30
N TRP A 220 14.47 1.82 30.51
CA TRP A 220 14.16 0.40 30.62
C TRP A 220 13.56 -0.09 29.30
N CYS A 221 13.79 -1.35 28.98
CA CYS A 221 13.15 -2.02 27.85
C CYS A 221 12.47 -3.32 28.29
N ALA A 222 11.43 -3.72 27.56
CA ALA A 222 10.74 -4.97 27.77
C ALA A 222 10.36 -5.64 26.44
N ASP A 223 10.31 -6.96 26.47
CA ASP A 223 9.95 -7.79 25.32
C ASP A 223 9.38 -9.13 25.82
N ILE A 224 8.64 -9.82 24.95
CA ILE A 224 8.05 -11.13 25.21
C ILE A 224 8.69 -12.15 24.27
N THR A 225 9.21 -13.25 24.84
CA THR A 225 9.64 -14.41 24.07
C THR A 225 8.78 -15.63 24.36
N TYR A 226 8.66 -16.49 23.35
CA TYR A 226 8.08 -17.82 23.45
C TYR A 226 9.17 -18.81 23.84
N ILE A 227 8.88 -19.66 24.81
CA ILE A 227 9.73 -20.77 25.24
C ILE A 227 9.05 -22.08 24.79
N PRO A 228 9.66 -22.85 23.87
CA PRO A 228 9.09 -24.11 23.42
C PRO A 228 9.10 -25.12 24.57
N MET A 229 7.99 -25.84 24.73
CA MET A 229 7.82 -26.93 25.70
C MET A 229 7.45 -28.21 24.96
N ARG A 230 7.58 -29.37 25.61
CA ARG A 230 7.20 -30.66 25.02
C ARG A 230 5.76 -30.69 24.51
N ARG A 231 4.85 -29.96 25.18
CA ARG A 231 3.45 -29.78 24.79
C ARG A 231 3.11 -28.29 24.69
N GLY A 232 3.47 -27.66 23.58
CA GLY A 232 3.15 -26.26 23.30
C GLY A 232 4.28 -25.28 23.64
N PHE A 233 3.93 -24.12 24.19
CA PHE A 233 4.89 -23.09 24.55
C PHE A 233 4.40 -22.27 25.75
N LEU A 234 5.33 -21.61 26.44
CA LEU A 234 5.05 -20.64 27.49
C LEU A 234 5.58 -19.26 27.08
N TYR A 235 4.98 -18.22 27.65
CA TYR A 235 5.30 -16.82 27.41
C TYR A 235 6.17 -16.27 28.53
N LEU A 236 7.31 -15.69 28.18
CA LEU A 236 8.23 -15.08 29.12
C LEU A 236 8.41 -13.61 28.77
N VAL A 237 8.13 -12.73 29.73
CA VAL A 237 8.46 -11.30 29.65
C VAL A 237 9.66 -11.03 30.54
N ALA A 238 10.54 -10.14 30.10
CA ALA A 238 11.60 -9.57 30.93
C ALA A 238 11.63 -8.05 30.79
N ILE A 239 11.96 -7.37 31.88
CA ILE A 239 12.22 -5.94 31.94
C ILE A 239 13.70 -5.77 32.25
N MET A 240 14.40 -5.02 31.42
CA MET A 240 15.84 -4.83 31.49
C MET A 240 16.20 -3.34 31.56
N ASP A 241 17.20 -2.99 32.37
CA ASP A 241 17.85 -1.69 32.29
C ASP A 241 18.79 -1.65 31.07
N TRP A 242 18.61 -0.64 30.21
CA TRP A 242 19.33 -0.57 28.94
C TRP A 242 20.82 -0.29 29.13
N HIS A 243 21.19 0.51 30.13
CA HIS A 243 22.57 0.90 30.40
C HIS A 243 23.38 -0.26 30.97
N SER A 244 22.91 -0.88 32.05
CA SER A 244 23.63 -1.93 32.78
C SER A 244 23.41 -3.33 32.21
N ARG A 245 22.38 -3.52 31.37
CA ARG A 245 21.89 -4.83 30.91
C ARG A 245 21.34 -5.72 32.01
N ALA A 246 21.09 -5.18 33.20
CA ALA A 246 20.51 -5.94 34.29
C ALA A 246 19.05 -6.24 34.01
N VAL A 247 18.65 -7.50 34.20
CA VAL A 247 17.24 -7.89 34.16
C VAL A 247 16.64 -7.53 35.52
N LEU A 248 15.72 -6.58 35.54
CA LEU A 248 15.12 -6.06 36.76
C LEU A 248 13.97 -6.96 37.24
N SER A 249 13.16 -7.44 36.30
CA SER A 249 12.01 -8.30 36.58
C SER A 249 11.72 -9.20 35.39
N TRP A 250 11.15 -10.37 35.65
CA TRP A 250 10.68 -11.28 34.61
C TRP A 250 9.49 -12.08 35.13
N ARG A 251 8.58 -12.47 34.23
CA ARG A 251 7.40 -13.29 34.56
C ARG A 251 7.10 -14.31 33.46
N LEU A 252 6.64 -15.48 33.89
CA LEU A 252 6.26 -16.60 33.01
C LEU A 252 4.74 -16.81 33.06
N SER A 253 4.11 -16.90 31.90
CA SER A 253 2.68 -17.16 31.73
C SER A 253 2.44 -18.28 30.73
N ASN A 254 1.31 -18.96 30.85
CA ASN A 254 0.79 -19.90 29.84
C ASN A 254 -0.13 -19.23 28.81
N THR A 255 -0.53 -17.97 29.02
CA THR A 255 -1.34 -17.15 28.11
C THR A 255 -0.60 -15.87 27.73
N MET A 256 -1.02 -15.24 26.62
CA MET A 256 -0.44 -13.99 26.11
C MET A 256 -1.19 -12.75 26.64
N ASP A 257 -1.65 -12.81 27.89
CA ASP A 257 -2.47 -11.75 28.50
C ASP A 257 -1.59 -10.58 28.96
N ALA A 258 -2.16 -9.37 29.09
CA ALA A 258 -1.40 -8.19 29.52
C ALA A 258 -0.99 -8.26 31.00
N ASP A 259 -1.73 -8.99 31.84
CA ASP A 259 -1.61 -8.98 33.30
C ASP A 259 -0.23 -9.40 33.79
N PHE A 260 0.39 -10.42 33.18
CA PHE A 260 1.72 -10.85 33.60
C PHE A 260 2.82 -9.84 33.22
N CYS A 261 2.59 -9.03 32.18
CA CYS A 261 3.47 -7.92 31.82
C CYS A 261 3.33 -6.77 32.82
N VAL A 262 2.10 -6.45 33.25
CA VAL A 262 1.83 -5.45 34.29
C VAL A 262 2.48 -5.86 35.61
N ALA A 263 2.29 -7.12 36.04
CA ALA A 263 2.90 -7.63 37.26
C ALA A 263 4.44 -7.59 37.24
N ALA A 264 5.06 -7.88 36.08
CA ALA A 264 6.50 -7.74 35.92
C ALA A 264 6.94 -6.27 36.07
N LEU A 265 6.17 -5.34 35.51
CA LEU A 265 6.43 -3.90 35.57
C LEU A 265 6.30 -3.36 36.99
N GLU A 266 5.21 -3.66 37.70
CA GLU A 266 5.00 -3.25 39.08
C GLU A 266 6.12 -3.76 39.99
N GLU A 267 6.53 -5.02 39.84
CA GLU A 267 7.66 -5.58 40.57
C GLU A 267 8.98 -4.83 40.31
N ALA A 268 9.23 -4.46 39.03
CA ALA A 268 10.41 -3.69 38.68
C ALA A 268 10.37 -2.29 39.30
N LEU A 269 9.25 -1.57 39.17
CA LEU A 269 9.07 -0.23 39.72
C LEU A 269 9.24 -0.20 41.24
N ASN A 270 8.62 -1.16 41.94
CA ASN A 270 8.67 -1.24 43.40
C ASN A 270 10.07 -1.53 43.94
N ARG A 271 10.86 -2.38 43.27
CA ARG A 271 12.20 -2.75 43.74
C ARG A 271 13.29 -1.78 43.30
N TYR A 272 13.15 -1.21 42.12
CA TYR A 272 14.25 -0.54 41.43
C TYR A 272 14.02 0.95 41.21
N GLY A 273 12.83 1.44 41.52
CA GLY A 273 12.41 2.82 41.33
C GLY A 273 11.83 3.05 39.94
N VAL A 274 11.63 4.32 39.59
CA VAL A 274 10.96 4.72 38.35
C VAL A 274 12.00 5.10 37.29
N PRO A 275 11.95 4.53 36.06
CA PRO A 275 12.82 4.95 34.96
C PRO A 275 12.33 6.25 34.31
N GLU A 276 13.23 6.99 33.64
CA GLU A 276 12.80 8.18 32.89
C GLU A 276 12.01 7.85 31.61
N ILE A 277 12.37 6.72 30.96
CA ILE A 277 11.78 6.25 29.70
C ILE A 277 11.58 4.73 29.79
N PHE A 278 10.43 4.26 29.33
CA PHE A 278 10.17 2.85 29.11
C PHE A 278 9.99 2.60 27.61
N ASN A 279 10.86 1.78 27.02
CA ASN A 279 10.85 1.46 25.60
C ASN A 279 10.30 0.06 25.36
N THR A 280 9.28 -0.05 24.52
CA THR A 280 8.73 -1.34 24.07
C THR A 280 8.57 -1.38 22.57
N ASP A 281 8.37 -2.58 22.03
CA ASP A 281 7.82 -2.69 20.69
C ASP A 281 6.35 -2.22 20.65
N GLN A 282 5.77 -2.21 19.45
CA GLN A 282 4.35 -1.91 19.23
C GLN A 282 3.45 -3.14 19.44
N GLY A 283 3.89 -4.11 20.24
CA GLY A 283 3.12 -5.30 20.57
C GLY A 283 1.84 -4.97 21.33
N SER A 284 0.77 -5.72 21.04
CA SER A 284 -0.58 -5.50 21.60
C SER A 284 -0.60 -5.45 23.14
N GLN A 285 0.26 -6.22 23.79
CA GLN A 285 0.37 -6.36 25.24
C GLN A 285 0.94 -5.09 25.89
N PHE A 286 1.99 -4.52 25.29
CA PHE A 286 2.62 -3.28 25.79
C PHE A 286 1.86 -2.02 25.41
N THR A 287 0.95 -2.11 24.44
CA THR A 287 -0.02 -1.06 24.11
C THR A 287 -1.34 -1.16 24.89
N SER A 288 -1.49 -2.16 25.78
CA SER A 288 -2.72 -2.34 26.56
C SER A 288 -2.98 -1.15 27.48
N TYR A 289 -4.27 -0.90 27.79
CA TYR A 289 -4.67 0.21 28.64
C TYR A 289 -4.02 0.11 30.03
N GLU A 290 -4.09 -1.06 30.66
CA GLU A 290 -3.51 -1.29 31.99
C GLU A 290 -2.00 -1.03 32.02
N PHE A 291 -1.24 -1.58 31.07
CA PHE A 291 0.21 -1.39 31.03
C PHE A 291 0.60 0.09 30.85
N THR A 292 -0.08 0.78 29.94
CA THR A 292 0.19 2.21 29.70
C THR A 292 -0.31 3.10 30.85
N ARG A 293 -1.34 2.68 31.57
CA ARG A 293 -1.86 3.35 32.77
C ARG A 293 -0.82 3.29 33.89
N THR A 294 -0.30 2.10 34.22
CA THR A 294 0.75 1.92 35.25
C THR A 294 1.97 2.80 34.97
N LEU A 295 2.44 2.87 33.71
CA LEU A 295 3.57 3.73 33.34
C LEU A 295 3.27 5.22 33.51
N ARG A 296 2.06 5.67 33.16
CA ARG A 296 1.66 7.07 33.31
C ARG A 296 1.47 7.46 34.77
N GLU A 297 0.85 6.60 35.58
CA GLU A 297 0.67 6.81 37.03
C GLU A 297 2.03 6.91 37.73
N ALA A 298 3.03 6.15 37.27
CA ALA A 298 4.41 6.26 37.76
C ALA A 298 5.19 7.47 37.19
N GLY A 299 4.63 8.25 36.25
CA GLY A 299 5.31 9.40 35.64
C GLY A 299 6.38 9.04 34.59
N VAL A 300 6.35 7.82 34.05
CA VAL A 300 7.33 7.32 33.08
C VAL A 300 6.97 7.76 31.66
N ARG A 301 7.96 8.22 30.87
CA ARG A 301 7.74 8.54 29.46
C ARG A 301 7.73 7.25 28.62
N ILE A 302 6.64 7.01 27.91
CA ILE A 302 6.48 5.82 27.07
C ILE A 302 7.10 6.08 25.69
N SER A 303 8.02 5.20 25.28
CA SER A 303 8.64 5.18 23.95
C SER A 303 8.27 3.87 23.25
N MET A 304 7.91 3.94 21.96
CA MET A 304 7.60 2.74 21.17
C MET A 304 8.42 2.69 19.87
N ASP A 305 8.98 1.52 19.58
CA ASP A 305 9.77 1.30 18.38
C ASP A 305 8.87 1.18 17.14
N GLY A 306 9.13 2.02 16.12
CA GLY A 306 8.45 1.92 14.83
C GLY A 306 8.96 0.77 13.97
N ARG A 307 8.16 0.31 13.00
CA ARG A 307 8.57 -0.72 12.02
C ARG A 307 9.94 -0.36 11.39
N GLY A 308 10.92 -1.24 11.57
CA GLY A 308 12.27 -1.10 10.98
C GLY A 308 13.38 -0.61 11.93
N ARG A 309 13.09 -0.34 13.20
CA ARG A 309 14.09 0.08 14.20
C ARG A 309 14.56 -1.08 15.09
N TRP A 310 15.21 -2.06 14.46
CA TRP A 310 15.70 -3.26 15.14
C TRP A 310 16.77 -2.98 16.22
N MET A 311 17.53 -1.88 16.10
CA MET A 311 18.70 -1.60 16.94
C MET A 311 18.38 -1.41 18.44
N ASP A 312 17.17 -0.96 18.78
CA ASP A 312 16.79 -0.66 20.16
C ASP A 312 16.38 -1.91 20.94
N ASN A 313 15.76 -2.88 20.26
CA ASN A 313 15.45 -4.20 20.78
C ASN A 313 16.66 -5.16 20.81
N VAL A 314 17.81 -4.79 20.23
CA VAL A 314 19.00 -5.66 20.17
C VAL A 314 19.43 -6.15 21.55
N MET A 315 19.26 -5.35 22.61
CA MET A 315 19.76 -5.72 23.94
C MET A 315 18.96 -6.89 24.52
N ILE A 316 17.63 -6.81 24.43
CA ILE A 316 16.75 -7.87 24.93
C ILE A 316 16.71 -9.08 23.97
N GLU A 317 16.85 -8.87 22.66
CA GLU A 317 17.06 -9.97 21.70
C GLU A 317 18.33 -10.78 22.02
N ARG A 318 19.42 -10.09 22.40
CA ARG A 318 20.67 -10.75 22.84
C ARG A 318 20.49 -11.50 24.17
N LEU A 319 19.68 -10.97 25.09
CA LEU A 319 19.28 -11.67 26.31
C LEU A 319 18.58 -12.98 25.93
N TRP A 320 17.57 -12.94 25.05
CA TRP A 320 16.84 -14.13 24.62
C TRP A 320 17.72 -15.17 23.96
N ARG A 321 18.65 -14.73 23.11
CA ARG A 321 19.62 -15.65 22.52
C ARG A 321 20.46 -16.33 23.60
N SER A 322 20.96 -15.58 24.57
CA SER A 322 21.78 -16.14 25.66
C SER A 322 20.94 -17.12 26.50
N LEU A 323 19.74 -16.72 26.92
CA LEU A 323 18.82 -17.56 27.69
C LEU A 323 18.50 -18.88 26.99
N LYS A 324 18.14 -18.81 25.69
CA LYS A 324 17.73 -20.01 24.96
C LYS A 324 18.87 -21.00 24.80
N TYR A 325 20.06 -20.52 24.46
CA TYR A 325 21.24 -21.38 24.25
C TYR A 325 21.86 -21.88 25.55
N GLU A 326 21.88 -21.07 26.61
CA GLU A 326 22.57 -21.38 27.87
C GLU A 326 21.66 -22.10 28.89
N CYS A 327 20.33 -22.01 28.73
CA CYS A 327 19.38 -22.60 29.68
C CYS A 327 18.33 -23.51 29.02
N VAL A 328 17.58 -22.98 28.05
CA VAL A 328 16.39 -23.67 27.52
C VAL A 328 16.75 -24.89 26.67
N TYR A 329 17.71 -24.76 25.75
CA TYR A 329 18.07 -25.82 24.82
C TYR A 329 18.97 -26.91 25.42
N LEU A 330 19.58 -26.64 26.57
CA LEU A 330 20.46 -27.61 27.25
C LEU A 330 19.71 -28.51 28.23
N ARG A 331 18.41 -28.29 28.44
CA ARG A 331 17.63 -28.97 29.47
C ARG A 331 16.36 -29.56 28.84
N GLU A 332 16.06 -30.79 29.21
CA GLU A 332 14.75 -31.40 28.93
C GLU A 332 13.75 -30.91 29.99
N LEU A 333 13.12 -29.77 29.73
CA LEU A 333 12.13 -29.17 30.63
C LEU A 333 10.73 -29.67 30.24
N GLU A 334 10.13 -30.48 31.11
CA GLU A 334 8.82 -31.09 30.85
C GLU A 334 7.68 -30.25 31.42
N THR A 335 7.90 -29.64 32.59
CA THR A 335 6.87 -28.89 33.32
C THR A 335 7.15 -27.39 33.39
N GLY A 336 6.08 -26.59 33.55
CA GLY A 336 6.22 -25.15 33.77
C GLY A 336 6.91 -24.80 35.10
N SER A 337 6.85 -25.70 36.10
CA SER A 337 7.54 -25.53 37.38
C SER A 337 9.05 -25.69 37.22
N GLU A 338 9.50 -26.73 36.52
CA GLU A 338 10.92 -26.92 36.17
C GLU A 338 11.45 -25.74 35.37
N LEU A 339 10.70 -25.29 34.36
CA LEU A 339 11.09 -24.11 33.59
C LEU A 339 11.24 -22.89 34.49
N ARG A 340 10.28 -22.63 35.39
CA ARG A 340 10.37 -21.49 36.32
C ARG A 340 11.62 -21.56 37.21
N GLN A 341 11.97 -22.73 37.72
CA GLN A 341 13.18 -22.92 38.53
C GLN A 341 14.45 -22.69 37.69
N ALA A 342 14.51 -23.26 36.48
CA ALA A 342 15.64 -23.08 35.57
C ALA A 342 15.82 -21.61 35.18
N LEU A 343 14.72 -20.90 34.86
CA LEU A 343 14.73 -19.47 34.56
C LEU A 343 15.18 -18.65 35.77
N SER A 344 14.68 -18.94 36.97
CA SER A 344 15.09 -18.24 38.20
C SER A 344 16.59 -18.35 38.44
N TRP A 345 17.14 -19.56 38.30
CA TRP A 345 18.58 -19.78 38.40
C TRP A 345 19.35 -19.03 37.31
N TRP A 346 18.87 -19.09 36.06
CA TRP A 346 19.58 -18.46 34.94
C TRP A 346 19.56 -16.94 35.03
N PHE A 347 18.44 -16.32 35.42
CA PHE A 347 18.37 -14.86 35.59
C PHE A 347 19.25 -14.38 36.75
N ASP A 348 19.33 -15.13 37.85
CA ASP A 348 20.29 -14.85 38.93
C ASP A 348 21.73 -14.96 38.43
N PHE A 349 22.07 -16.04 37.72
CA PHE A 349 23.37 -16.23 37.09
C PHE A 349 23.71 -15.08 36.13
N TYR A 350 22.79 -14.73 35.23
CA TYR A 350 22.97 -13.67 34.24
C TYR A 350 23.26 -12.32 34.92
N ASN A 351 22.51 -11.97 35.96
CA ASN A 351 22.63 -10.69 36.64
C ASN A 351 23.87 -10.58 37.53
N ASN A 352 24.19 -11.65 38.27
CA ASN A 352 25.12 -11.59 39.40
C ASN A 352 26.44 -12.35 39.16
N ARG A 353 26.51 -13.20 38.12
CA ARG A 353 27.66 -14.08 37.89
C ARG A 353 28.22 -14.01 36.46
N ARG A 354 27.40 -13.72 35.45
CA ARG A 354 27.81 -13.72 34.05
C ARG A 354 28.67 -12.50 33.70
N PRO A 355 29.92 -12.69 33.25
CA PRO A 355 30.75 -11.58 32.80
C PRO A 355 30.25 -11.01 31.48
N HIS A 356 30.21 -9.68 31.34
CA HIS A 356 29.76 -9.03 30.13
C HIS A 356 30.91 -8.30 29.41
N LYS A 357 31.16 -8.66 28.14
CA LYS A 357 32.25 -8.03 27.34
C LYS A 357 32.10 -6.51 27.22
N THR A 358 30.86 -6.01 27.20
CA THR A 358 30.56 -4.57 27.16
C THR A 358 31.10 -3.81 28.37
N PHE A 359 31.29 -4.49 29.50
CA PHE A 359 31.69 -3.90 30.77
C PHE A 359 33.00 -4.52 31.29
N ASP A 360 33.88 -4.94 30.38
CA ASP A 360 35.17 -5.54 30.71
C ASP A 360 35.09 -6.68 31.72
N GLY A 361 34.04 -7.50 31.61
CA GLY A 361 33.83 -8.67 32.46
C GLY A 361 33.03 -8.41 33.74
N ARG A 362 32.67 -7.15 34.05
CA ARG A 362 31.77 -6.83 35.17
C ARG A 362 30.36 -7.37 34.91
N LYS A 363 29.63 -7.70 35.99
CA LYS A 363 28.28 -8.26 35.86
C LYS A 363 27.22 -7.16 35.73
N PRO A 364 26.08 -7.45 35.10
CA PRO A 364 25.00 -6.47 34.92
C PRO A 364 24.54 -5.79 36.21
N MET A 365 24.31 -6.53 37.29
CA MET A 365 23.84 -5.94 38.55
C MET A 365 24.91 -5.11 39.26
N GLU A 366 26.20 -5.43 39.09
CA GLU A 366 27.29 -4.60 39.62
C GLU A 366 27.30 -3.24 38.93
N ILE A 367 27.08 -3.18 37.61
CA ILE A 367 26.98 -1.92 36.86
C ILE A 367 25.73 -1.14 37.28
N TYR A 368 24.62 -1.84 37.51
CA TYR A 368 23.36 -1.23 37.91
C TYR A 368 23.45 -0.57 39.30
N GLN A 369 24.08 -1.24 40.27
CA GLN A 369 24.18 -0.76 41.66
C GLN A 369 25.22 0.35 41.84
N VAL A 370 26.36 0.27 41.13
CA VAL A 370 27.45 1.26 41.26
C VAL A 370 27.03 2.66 40.80
N LEU A 371 26.00 2.76 39.97
CA LEU A 371 25.55 4.03 39.39
C LEU A 371 24.17 4.46 39.91
N LYS A 372 23.63 3.81 40.96
CA LYS A 372 22.48 4.37 41.68
C LYS A 372 22.98 5.64 42.39
N PRO A 373 22.45 6.84 42.08
CA PRO A 373 22.65 7.97 42.97
C PRO A 373 22.08 7.59 44.34
N GLU A 374 22.83 7.85 45.41
CA GLU A 374 22.33 7.70 46.77
C GLU A 374 21.05 8.53 46.93
N GLY A 375 19.95 7.88 47.30
CA GLY A 375 18.72 8.55 47.74
C GLY A 375 17.62 8.74 46.70
N VAL A 376 16.84 7.67 46.44
CA VAL A 376 15.38 7.83 46.27
C VAL A 376 14.74 6.83 47.23
N PRO A 377 14.07 7.27 48.31
CA PRO A 377 13.36 6.35 49.18
C PRO A 377 12.22 5.69 48.39
N PRO A 378 11.91 4.41 48.66
CA PRO A 378 10.78 3.75 48.05
C PRO A 378 9.51 4.56 48.33
N LEU A 379 8.67 4.74 47.31
CA LEU A 379 7.33 5.33 47.44
C LEU A 379 6.60 4.53 48.53
N ALA A 380 6.34 5.17 49.67
CA ALA A 380 5.59 4.58 50.75
C ALA A 380 4.20 4.18 50.22
N CYS A 381 3.82 2.91 50.41
CA CYS A 381 2.43 2.50 50.28
C CYS A 381 1.59 3.33 51.25
N PRO A 382 0.46 3.93 50.82
CA PRO A 382 -0.45 4.55 51.77
C PRO A 382 -0.97 3.47 52.73
N GLU A 383 -0.70 3.65 54.01
CA GLU A 383 -1.29 2.85 55.08
C GLU A 383 -2.81 2.81 54.91
N LYS A 384 -3.37 1.60 54.99
CA LYS A 384 -4.82 1.42 55.07
C LYS A 384 -5.31 2.17 56.32
N ALA A 385 -6.14 3.17 56.12
CA ALA A 385 -6.92 3.77 57.19
C ALA A 385 -7.81 2.70 57.85
N ALA A 386 -7.88 2.78 59.18
CA ALA A 386 -8.54 1.86 60.11
C ALA A 386 -10.03 1.64 59.85
#